data_AF-V4NLE9-F1
#
_entry.id   AF-V4NLE9-F1
#
_cell.length_a   1.000
_cell.length_b   1.000
_cell.length_c   1.000
_cell.angle_alpha   90.00
_cell.angle_beta   90.00
_cell.angle_gamma   90.00
#
_symmetry.space_group_name_H-M   'P 1'
#
loop_
_entity.id
_entity.type
_entity.pdbx_description
1 polymer ?
#
loop_
_entity_poly.entity_id
_entity_poly.type
_entity_poly.pdbx_seq_one_letter_code
_entity_poly.pdbx_strand_id
1 'polypeptide(L)'
;EPDEPLLHGKWALYASLAPTADLVSMVGAGQKVFTSMEIRRDFAKTGKSYLVGLAVTDDPASLGTDMLEFSRRHENVEFSAPLEVHFDFEPVADPEASFSARIKAMFSRKQTTDDVRFGEMEGAVMTVAEQLQEADTRFTEKFAALSEQVADLKQQVKTGSDAFSALQAQLSTSEDFSQQARPDATGGNSAQDVLTDC
;
A
#
# COMPACT_ATOMS: atom_id res chain seq x y z
N GLU A 1 6.22 13.36 1.29
CA GLU A 1 5.03 12.74 0.70
C GLU A 1 5.48 11.52 -0.10
N PRO A 2 4.85 10.36 0.04
CA PRO A 2 5.31 9.10 -0.56
C PRO A 2 4.94 8.94 -2.05
N ASP A 3 4.38 9.96 -2.70
CA ASP A 3 3.74 9.84 -4.02
C ASP A 3 4.56 10.41 -5.21
N GLU A 4 5.77 10.93 -5.00
CA GLU A 4 6.64 11.33 -6.12
C GLU A 4 7.54 10.16 -6.58
N PRO A 5 7.56 9.85 -7.90
CA PRO A 5 8.42 8.79 -8.41
C PRO A 5 9.90 9.19 -8.31
N LEU A 6 10.70 8.37 -7.62
CA LEU A 6 12.12 8.59 -7.36
C LEU A 6 12.98 8.78 -8.64
N LEU A 7 12.49 8.36 -9.81
CA LEU A 7 13.17 8.47 -11.11
C LEU A 7 12.56 9.57 -11.99
N HIS A 8 12.72 10.85 -11.63
CA HIS A 8 12.35 12.01 -12.47
C HIS A 8 10.93 11.88 -13.09
N GLY A 9 9.93 11.52 -12.28
CA GLY A 9 8.55 11.33 -12.75
C GLY A 9 8.25 9.95 -13.38
N LYS A 10 9.16 8.97 -13.28
CA LYS A 10 8.94 7.58 -13.68
C LYS A 10 8.85 6.65 -12.48
N TRP A 11 7.91 5.70 -12.54
CA TRP A 11 7.75 4.67 -11.53
C TRP A 11 8.84 3.60 -11.61
N ALA A 12 9.37 3.20 -10.45
CA ALA A 12 10.29 2.08 -10.30
C ALA A 12 9.54 0.86 -9.75
N LEU A 13 9.91 -0.34 -10.21
CA LEU A 13 9.46 -1.59 -9.62
C LEU A 13 10.60 -2.18 -8.80
N TYR A 14 10.40 -2.30 -7.48
CA TYR A 14 11.36 -2.91 -6.57
C TYR A 14 11.02 -4.38 -6.33
N ALA A 15 12.05 -5.22 -6.23
CA ALA A 15 11.93 -6.63 -5.88
C ALA A 15 12.98 -7.00 -4.83
N SER A 16 12.61 -7.86 -3.89
CA SER A 16 13.53 -8.49 -2.94
C SER A 16 13.79 -9.92 -3.40
N LEU A 17 15.07 -10.29 -3.49
CA LEU A 17 15.51 -11.62 -3.90
C LEU A 17 16.13 -12.33 -2.70
N ALA A 18 15.83 -13.60 -2.53
CA ALA A 18 16.58 -14.50 -1.65
C ALA A 18 17.57 -15.29 -2.54
N PRO A 19 18.81 -14.81 -2.75
CA PRO A 19 19.73 -15.43 -3.69
C PRO A 19 20.24 -16.77 -3.17
N THR A 20 20.43 -17.72 -4.08
CA THR A 20 21.16 -18.96 -3.79
C THR A 20 22.65 -18.66 -3.65
N ALA A 21 23.41 -19.58 -3.03
CA ALA A 21 24.86 -19.46 -2.92
C ALA A 21 25.53 -19.31 -4.30
N ASP A 22 25.03 -20.04 -5.31
CA ASP A 22 25.53 -19.96 -6.68
C ASP A 22 25.31 -18.57 -7.28
N LEU A 23 24.14 -17.97 -7.08
CA LEU A 23 23.86 -16.62 -7.57
C LEU A 23 24.76 -15.58 -6.89
N VAL A 24 24.99 -15.70 -5.58
CA VAL A 24 25.94 -14.83 -4.86
C VAL A 24 27.35 -14.98 -5.44
N SER A 25 27.78 -16.21 -5.73
CA SER A 25 29.09 -16.47 -6.35
C SER A 25 29.19 -15.90 -7.76
N MET A 26 28.15 -16.03 -8.58
CA MET A 26 28.11 -15.48 -9.94
C MET A 26 28.22 -13.97 -9.91
N VAL A 27 27.42 -13.29 -9.07
CA VAL A 27 27.46 -11.83 -8.94
C VAL A 27 28.82 -11.37 -8.42
N GLY A 28 29.40 -12.07 -7.44
CA GLY A 28 30.76 -11.79 -6.97
C GLY A 28 31.85 -11.98 -8.03
N ALA A 29 31.61 -12.83 -9.03
CA ALA A 29 32.47 -13.01 -10.20
C ALA A 29 32.13 -12.05 -11.36
N GLY A 30 31.22 -11.10 -11.16
CA GLY A 30 30.78 -10.15 -12.19
C GLY A 30 29.85 -10.75 -13.24
N GLN A 31 29.19 -11.88 -12.95
CA GLN A 31 28.24 -12.56 -13.83
C GLN A 31 26.82 -12.48 -13.28
N LYS A 32 25.83 -12.37 -14.16
CA LYS A 32 24.39 -12.27 -13.83
C LYS A 32 24.09 -11.13 -12.85
N VAL A 33 24.71 -9.99 -13.08
CA VAL A 33 24.70 -8.86 -12.14
C VAL A 33 23.50 -7.93 -12.28
N PHE A 34 22.64 -8.09 -13.29
CA PHE A 34 21.43 -7.27 -13.45
C PHE A 34 20.17 -8.10 -13.38
N THR A 35 19.04 -7.46 -13.07
CA THR A 35 17.72 -8.06 -13.18
C THR A 35 17.07 -7.69 -14.50
N SER A 36 16.26 -8.58 -15.05
CA SER A 36 15.44 -8.32 -16.22
C SER A 36 14.06 -8.93 -16.02
N MET A 37 13.02 -8.20 -16.44
CA MET A 37 11.64 -8.62 -16.28
C MET A 37 10.90 -8.79 -17.60
N GLU A 38 9.90 -9.66 -17.60
CA GLU A 38 8.94 -9.82 -18.70
C GLU A 38 7.55 -9.45 -18.20
N ILE A 39 6.91 -8.50 -18.89
CA ILE A 39 5.56 -8.02 -18.57
C ILE A 39 4.61 -8.47 -19.67
N ARG A 40 3.58 -9.23 -19.30
CA ARG A 40 2.46 -9.54 -20.20
C ARG A 40 1.35 -8.53 -20.00
N ARG A 41 1.01 -7.81 -21.07
CA ARG A 41 -0.14 -6.90 -21.09
C ARG A 41 -1.44 -7.69 -21.25
N ASP A 42 -2.52 -7.15 -20.68
CA ASP A 42 -3.87 -7.74 -20.72
C ASP A 42 -3.91 -9.22 -20.28
N PHE A 43 -3.27 -9.51 -19.15
CA PHE A 43 -3.23 -10.87 -18.62
C PHE A 43 -4.66 -11.32 -18.25
N ALA A 44 -5.03 -12.51 -18.72
CA ALA A 44 -6.36 -13.09 -18.53
C ALA A 44 -7.54 -12.18 -18.96
N LYS A 45 -7.33 -11.28 -19.95
CA LYS A 45 -8.34 -10.33 -20.45
C LYS A 45 -8.88 -9.38 -19.37
N THR A 46 -8.08 -9.09 -18.35
CA THR A 46 -8.46 -8.22 -17.24
C THR A 46 -8.21 -6.75 -17.50
N GLY A 47 -7.57 -6.41 -18.63
CA GLY A 47 -7.09 -5.06 -18.94
C GLY A 47 -5.84 -4.65 -18.14
N LYS A 48 -5.30 -5.52 -17.27
CA LYS A 48 -4.15 -5.23 -16.41
C LYS A 48 -2.87 -5.89 -16.94
N SER A 49 -1.73 -5.27 -16.65
CA SER A 49 -0.40 -5.83 -16.93
C SER A 49 0.04 -6.74 -15.78
N TYR A 50 0.75 -7.81 -16.10
CA TYR A 50 1.23 -8.80 -15.13
C TYR A 50 2.71 -9.10 -15.36
N LEU A 51 3.49 -9.20 -14.28
CA LEU A 51 4.87 -9.65 -14.32
C LEU A 51 4.87 -11.19 -14.49
N VAL A 52 5.37 -11.68 -15.61
CA VAL A 52 5.35 -13.13 -15.95
C VAL A 52 6.72 -13.78 -15.84
N GLY A 53 7.79 -12.99 -15.88
CA GLY A 53 9.16 -13.49 -15.76
C GLY A 53 10.04 -12.49 -15.02
N LEU A 54 10.91 -13.02 -14.16
CA LEU A 54 12.00 -12.28 -13.53
C LEU A 54 13.26 -13.14 -13.61
N ALA A 55 14.32 -12.58 -14.17
CA ALA A 55 15.59 -13.26 -14.36
C ALA A 55 16.77 -12.38 -13.94
N VAL A 56 17.90 -13.03 -13.70
CA VAL A 56 19.21 -12.39 -13.52
C VAL A 56 20.05 -12.60 -14.77
N THR A 57 20.66 -11.54 -15.29
CA THR A 57 21.34 -11.51 -16.58
C THR A 57 22.49 -10.51 -16.58
N ASP A 58 23.42 -10.67 -17.52
CA ASP A 58 24.53 -9.74 -17.75
C ASP A 58 24.09 -8.55 -18.62
N ASP A 59 23.11 -8.78 -19.49
CA ASP A 59 22.56 -7.80 -20.42
C ASP A 59 21.03 -7.76 -20.21
N PRO A 60 20.52 -6.80 -19.43
CA PRO A 60 19.10 -6.69 -19.12
C PRO A 60 18.32 -6.07 -20.28
N ALA A 61 17.14 -6.62 -20.57
CA ALA A 61 16.20 -6.02 -21.53
C ALA A 61 15.37 -4.88 -20.92
N SER A 62 15.53 -4.64 -19.61
CA SER A 62 14.82 -3.62 -18.84
C SER A 62 15.66 -2.35 -18.72
N LEU A 63 15.00 -1.18 -18.79
CA LEU A 63 15.67 0.11 -18.67
C LEU A 63 15.83 0.51 -17.19
N GLY A 64 16.97 1.10 -16.84
CA GLY A 64 17.21 1.64 -15.49
C GLY A 64 17.36 0.57 -14.41
N THR A 65 17.93 -0.58 -14.75
CA THR A 65 18.24 -1.65 -13.81
C THR A 65 19.55 -1.38 -13.10
N ASP A 66 19.53 -1.39 -11.77
CA ASP A 66 20.75 -1.32 -10.96
C ASP A 66 21.43 -2.68 -10.86
N MET A 67 22.75 -2.65 -10.65
CA MET A 67 23.54 -3.85 -10.42
C MET A 67 23.18 -4.47 -9.06
N LEU A 68 23.10 -5.79 -9.01
CA LEU A 68 22.84 -6.54 -7.79
C LEU A 68 24.00 -6.39 -6.82
N GLU A 69 23.74 -5.73 -5.70
CA GLU A 69 24.68 -5.64 -4.58
C GLU A 69 24.19 -6.50 -3.42
N PHE A 70 24.82 -7.66 -3.23
CA PHE A 70 24.57 -8.49 -2.06
C PHE A 70 25.45 -8.03 -0.91
N SER A 71 24.91 -7.16 -0.05
CA SER A 71 25.56 -6.89 1.23
C SER A 71 25.31 -8.07 2.17
N ARG A 72 26.38 -8.68 2.69
CA ARG A 72 26.28 -9.30 4.02
C ARG A 72 26.18 -8.13 4.97
N ARG A 73 25.02 -7.92 5.59
CA ARG A 73 24.89 -6.96 6.69
C ARG A 73 25.97 -7.30 7.74
N HIS A 74 27.05 -6.53 7.74
CA HIS A 74 28.09 -6.57 8.75
C HIS A 74 28.21 -5.16 9.29
N GLU A 75 27.45 -4.91 10.34
CA GLU A 75 27.77 -3.85 11.29
C GLU A 75 27.81 -4.55 12.66
N ASN A 76 29.01 -4.95 13.08
CA ASN A 76 29.32 -5.45 14.43
C ASN A 76 28.34 -6.50 15.03
N VAL A 77 28.20 -7.67 14.39
CA VAL A 77 27.55 -8.82 15.05
C VAL A 77 28.58 -9.92 15.25
N GLU A 78 29.03 -10.07 16.50
CA GLU A 78 29.70 -11.30 16.94
C GLU A 78 28.65 -12.42 16.96
N PHE A 79 28.78 -13.38 16.07
CA PHE A 79 27.97 -14.59 16.13
C PHE A 79 28.61 -15.55 17.14
N SER A 80 27.99 -15.69 18.31
CA SER A 80 28.25 -16.80 19.22
C SER A 80 27.52 -18.05 18.73
N ALA A 81 28.03 -19.23 19.08
CA ALA A 81 27.34 -20.49 18.79
C ALA A 81 25.90 -20.45 19.35
N PRO A 82 24.90 -21.00 18.65
CA PRO A 82 23.53 -20.98 19.13
C PRO A 82 23.44 -21.74 20.45
N LEU A 83 23.33 -21.01 21.56
CA LEU A 83 22.85 -21.56 22.81
C LEU A 83 21.33 -21.66 22.72
N GLU A 84 20.81 -22.84 23.05
CA GLU A 84 19.38 -23.07 23.17
C GLU A 84 18.85 -22.21 24.32
N VAL A 85 18.16 -21.12 23.98
CA VAL A 85 17.47 -20.25 24.93
C VAL A 85 15.99 -20.63 24.89
N HIS A 86 15.50 -21.17 26.00
CA HIS A 86 14.09 -21.47 26.19
C HIS A 86 13.34 -20.17 26.43
N PHE A 87 12.56 -19.73 25.44
CA PHE A 87 11.66 -18.59 25.61
C PHE A 87 10.31 -19.09 26.13
N ASP A 88 10.02 -18.86 27.41
CA ASP A 88 8.66 -18.95 27.93
C ASP A 88 7.93 -17.65 27.59
N PHE A 89 7.24 -17.66 26.45
CA PHE A 89 6.31 -16.60 26.11
C PHE A 89 5.02 -16.84 26.89
N GLU A 90 4.74 -15.97 27.87
CA GLU A 90 3.38 -15.87 28.39
C GLU A 90 2.45 -15.42 27.23
N PRO A 91 1.35 -16.13 26.96
CA PRO A 91 0.45 -15.74 25.90
C PRO A 91 -0.14 -14.37 26.25
N VAL A 92 0.14 -13.38 25.41
CA VAL A 92 -0.63 -12.13 25.39
C VAL A 92 -2.08 -12.55 25.19
N ALA A 93 -2.93 -12.25 26.18
CA ALA A 93 -4.34 -12.60 26.16
C ALA A 93 -5.00 -11.92 24.97
N ASP A 94 -5.11 -12.64 23.86
CA ASP A 94 -5.94 -12.26 22.73
C ASP A 94 -7.38 -12.15 23.28
N PRO A 95 -8.02 -10.97 23.25
CA PRO A 95 -9.33 -10.78 23.87
C PRO A 95 -10.40 -11.70 23.26
N GLU A 96 -10.27 -12.11 21.99
CA GLU A 96 -11.16 -13.11 21.37
C GLU A 96 -10.85 -14.55 21.84
N ALA A 97 -9.58 -14.86 22.08
CA ALA A 97 -9.20 -16.10 22.75
C ALA A 97 -9.68 -16.13 24.21
N SER A 98 -9.73 -14.99 24.90
CA SER A 98 -10.19 -14.88 26.28
C SER A 98 -11.70 -15.20 26.41
N PHE A 99 -12.55 -14.71 25.51
CA PHE A 99 -13.98 -15.01 25.53
C PHE A 99 -14.28 -16.47 25.18
N SER A 100 -13.70 -16.96 24.09
CA SER A 100 -13.87 -18.36 23.68
C SER A 100 -13.27 -19.34 24.68
N ALA A 101 -12.14 -18.99 25.33
CA ALA A 101 -11.56 -19.75 26.43
C ALA A 101 -12.41 -19.69 27.70
N ARG A 102 -13.02 -18.55 28.05
CA ARG A 102 -13.97 -18.43 29.17
C ARG A 102 -15.20 -19.31 28.96
N ILE A 103 -15.83 -19.24 27.79
CA ILE A 103 -16.93 -20.13 27.42
C ILE A 103 -16.48 -21.60 27.48
N LYS A 104 -15.35 -21.93 26.85
CA LYS A 104 -14.82 -23.30 26.84
C LYS A 104 -14.48 -23.80 28.23
N ALA A 105 -13.92 -22.97 29.11
CA ALA A 105 -13.63 -23.32 30.50
C ALA A 105 -14.91 -23.60 31.30
N MET A 106 -15.97 -22.82 31.09
CA MET A 106 -17.27 -23.04 31.71
C MET A 106 -17.93 -24.33 31.21
N PHE A 107 -17.89 -24.63 29.90
CA PHE A 107 -18.50 -25.83 29.33
C PHE A 107 -17.66 -27.12 29.46
N SER A 108 -16.35 -27.02 29.72
CA SER A 108 -15.46 -28.20 29.82
C SER A 108 -15.37 -28.78 31.24
N ARG A 109 -15.95 -28.12 32.25
CA ARG A 109 -15.92 -28.61 33.64
C ARG A 109 -16.94 -29.73 33.83
N LYS A 110 -16.45 -30.97 33.91
CA LYS A 110 -17.27 -32.19 33.93
C LYS A 110 -17.87 -32.43 35.33
N GLN A 111 -19.21 -32.45 35.40
CA GLN A 111 -20.10 -33.00 36.45
C GLN A 111 -20.05 -32.39 37.87
N THR A 112 -20.96 -31.47 38.14
CA THR A 112 -21.58 -31.25 39.47
C THR A 112 -23.09 -31.06 39.31
N THR A 113 -23.84 -31.22 40.41
CA THR A 113 -25.31 -31.27 40.52
C THR A 113 -26.03 -30.05 39.93
N ASP A 114 -27.34 -30.17 39.65
CA ASP A 114 -28.14 -29.19 38.91
C ASP A 114 -28.06 -27.75 39.47
N ASP A 115 -27.94 -27.56 40.78
CA ASP A 115 -27.78 -26.22 41.40
C ASP A 115 -26.51 -25.48 40.94
N VAL A 116 -25.42 -26.21 40.66
CA VAL A 116 -24.18 -25.61 40.14
C VAL A 116 -24.35 -25.22 38.67
N ARG A 117 -25.15 -25.98 37.91
CA ARG A 117 -25.45 -25.68 36.50
C ARG A 117 -26.28 -24.40 36.34
N PHE A 118 -27.24 -24.16 37.24
CA PHE A 118 -28.07 -22.94 37.18
C PHE A 118 -27.23 -21.69 37.47
N GLY A 119 -26.35 -21.71 38.48
CA GLY A 119 -25.44 -20.59 38.76
C GLY A 119 -24.43 -20.33 37.65
N GLU A 120 -23.91 -21.38 37.00
CA GLU A 120 -23.02 -21.26 35.85
C GLU A 120 -23.73 -20.69 34.61
N MET A 121 -24.98 -21.08 34.38
CA MET A 121 -25.81 -20.53 33.31
C MET A 121 -26.12 -19.05 33.53
N GLU A 122 -26.44 -18.63 34.74
CA GLU A 122 -26.62 -17.20 35.09
C GLU A 122 -25.35 -16.38 34.85
N GLY A 123 -24.17 -16.91 35.23
CA GLY A 123 -22.88 -16.27 34.96
C GLY A 123 -22.56 -16.17 33.47
N ALA A 124 -22.88 -17.20 32.68
CA ALA A 124 -22.71 -17.18 31.22
C ALA A 124 -23.65 -16.15 30.56
N VAL A 125 -24.91 -16.09 30.99
CA VAL A 125 -25.89 -15.12 30.51
C VAL A 125 -25.44 -13.68 30.83
N MET A 126 -24.92 -13.44 32.03
CA MET A 126 -24.38 -12.13 32.42
C MET A 126 -23.17 -11.74 31.58
N THR A 127 -22.25 -12.66 31.32
CA THR A 127 -21.08 -12.41 30.45
C THR A 127 -21.49 -12.09 29.02
N VAL A 128 -22.52 -12.76 28.50
CA VAL A 128 -23.08 -12.46 27.17
C VAL A 128 -23.78 -11.10 27.16
N ALA A 129 -24.50 -10.74 28.23
CA ALA A 129 -25.17 -9.46 28.36
C ALA A 129 -24.16 -8.29 28.41
N GLU A 130 -23.08 -8.42 29.17
CA GLU A 130 -21.99 -7.45 29.21
C GLU A 130 -21.36 -7.28 27.82
N GLN A 131 -21.09 -8.39 27.13
CA GLN A 131 -20.53 -8.35 25.77
C GLN A 131 -21.48 -7.72 24.75
N LEU A 132 -22.79 -7.96 24.87
CA LEU A 132 -23.81 -7.32 24.04
C LEU A 132 -23.86 -5.82 24.28
N GLN A 133 -23.74 -5.38 25.54
CA GLN A 133 -23.71 -3.95 25.88
C GLN A 133 -22.44 -3.28 25.34
N GLU A 134 -21.28 -3.91 25.46
CA GLU A 134 -20.03 -3.40 24.88
C GLU A 134 -20.09 -3.36 23.36
N ALA A 135 -20.66 -4.40 22.73
CA ALA A 135 -20.84 -4.46 21.29
C ALA A 135 -21.80 -3.38 20.78
N ASP A 136 -22.91 -3.13 21.48
CA ASP A 136 -23.88 -2.09 21.15
C ASP A 136 -23.27 -0.68 21.25
N THR A 137 -22.47 -0.45 22.30
CA THR A 137 -21.74 0.82 22.48
C THR A 137 -20.75 1.03 21.34
N ARG A 138 -19.90 0.02 21.06
CA ARG A 138 -18.94 0.08 19.95
C ARG A 138 -19.63 0.27 18.61
N PHE A 139 -20.75 -0.41 18.38
CA PHE A 139 -21.51 -0.29 17.14
C PHE A 139 -22.08 1.12 17.00
N THR A 140 -22.67 1.67 18.05
CA THR A 140 -23.24 3.03 18.06
C THR A 140 -22.17 4.09 17.81
N GLU A 141 -21.01 3.98 18.45
CA GLU A 141 -19.86 4.87 18.22
C GLU A 141 -19.37 4.81 16.77
N LYS A 142 -19.19 3.60 16.22
CA LYS A 142 -18.75 3.41 14.83
C LYS A 142 -19.78 3.90 13.83
N PHE A 143 -21.07 3.69 14.12
CA PHE A 143 -22.16 4.17 13.27
C PHE A 143 -22.24 5.70 13.26
N ALA A 144 -22.08 6.34 14.43
CA ALA A 144 -22.02 7.80 14.54
C ALA A 144 -20.84 8.38 13.75
N ALA A 145 -19.63 7.81 13.93
CA ALA A 145 -18.44 8.22 13.20
C ALA A 145 -18.59 8.04 11.68
N LEU A 146 -19.17 6.92 11.24
CA LEU A 146 -19.42 6.66 9.81
C LEU A 146 -20.46 7.64 9.25
N SER A 147 -21.52 7.94 10.00
CA SER A 147 -22.52 8.92 9.60
C SER A 147 -21.93 10.32 9.43
N GLU A 148 -21.01 10.72 10.30
CA GLU A 148 -20.29 12.00 10.20
C GLU A 148 -19.39 12.04 8.95
N GLN A 149 -18.63 10.97 8.70
CA GLN A 149 -17.82 10.84 7.48
C GLN A 149 -18.67 10.91 6.20
N VAL A 150 -19.83 10.27 6.17
CA VAL A 150 -20.74 10.34 5.02
C VAL A 150 -21.28 11.76 4.81
N ALA A 151 -21.58 12.48 5.88
CA ALA A 151 -22.01 13.88 5.80
C ALA A 151 -20.91 14.79 5.24
N ASP A 152 -19.68 14.63 5.74
CA ASP A 152 -18.50 15.38 5.29
C ASP A 152 -18.17 15.08 3.81
N LEU A 153 -18.09 13.80 3.42
CA LEU A 153 -17.87 13.42 2.02
C LEU A 153 -18.93 14.00 1.09
N LYS A 154 -20.20 14.00 1.50
CA LYS A 154 -21.28 14.60 0.71
C LYS A 154 -21.09 16.11 0.52
N GLN A 155 -20.60 16.81 1.55
CA GLN A 155 -20.29 18.23 1.47
C GLN A 155 -19.07 18.49 0.57
N GLN A 156 -18.02 17.68 0.66
CA GLN A 156 -16.84 17.77 -0.21
C GLN A 156 -17.22 17.55 -1.68
N VAL A 157 -18.02 16.53 -1.98
CA VAL A 157 -18.50 16.23 -3.34
C VAL A 157 -19.32 17.41 -3.90
N LYS A 158 -20.22 18.00 -3.09
CA LYS A 158 -20.99 19.17 -3.51
C LYS A 158 -20.06 20.36 -3.82
N THR A 159 -19.13 20.66 -2.93
CA THR A 159 -18.19 21.76 -3.08
C THR A 159 -17.32 21.59 -4.34
N GLY A 160 -16.81 20.38 -4.56
CA GLY A 160 -16.04 20.04 -5.76
C GLY A 160 -16.87 20.16 -7.05
N SER A 161 -18.13 19.70 -7.02
CA SER A 161 -19.06 19.83 -8.15
C SER A 161 -19.36 21.30 -8.49
N ASP A 162 -19.57 22.14 -7.49
CA ASP A 162 -19.84 23.57 -7.66
C ASP A 162 -18.60 24.29 -8.22
N ALA A 163 -17.41 23.98 -7.69
CA ALA A 163 -16.14 24.52 -8.18
C ALA A 163 -15.84 24.08 -9.63
N PHE A 164 -16.10 22.81 -9.96
CA PHE A 164 -15.96 22.31 -11.33
C PHE A 164 -16.89 23.01 -12.31
N SER A 165 -18.16 23.19 -11.92
CA SER A 165 -19.15 23.91 -12.74
C SER A 165 -18.75 25.38 -12.95
N ALA A 166 -18.22 26.04 -11.91
CA ALA A 166 -17.71 27.40 -12.00
C ALA A 166 -16.50 27.52 -12.93
N LEU A 167 -15.55 26.57 -12.84
CA LEU A 167 -14.38 26.52 -13.72
C LEU A 167 -14.79 26.25 -15.18
N GLN A 168 -15.73 25.34 -15.40
CA GLN A 168 -16.28 25.07 -16.73
C GLN A 168 -16.92 26.32 -17.33
N ALA A 169 -17.70 27.06 -16.54
CA ALA A 169 -18.29 28.32 -16.96
C ALA A 169 -17.21 29.36 -17.33
N GLN A 170 -16.19 29.54 -16.49
CA GLN A 170 -15.07 30.45 -16.76
C GLN A 170 -14.31 30.08 -18.04
N LEU A 171 -14.01 28.80 -18.25
CA LEU A 171 -13.33 28.34 -19.47
C LEU A 171 -14.20 28.54 -20.72
N SER A 172 -15.51 28.36 -20.60
CA SER A 172 -16.44 28.56 -21.73
C SER A 172 -16.60 30.02 -22.16
N THR A 173 -16.37 30.98 -21.24
CA THR A 173 -16.36 32.42 -21.56
C THR A 173 -14.96 32.98 -21.80
N SER A 174 -13.90 32.22 -21.52
CA SER A 174 -12.50 32.62 -21.71
C SER A 174 -11.99 32.41 -23.14
N GLU A 175 -12.88 32.29 -24.14
CA GLU A 175 -12.46 32.42 -25.53
C GLU A 175 -12.17 33.90 -25.83
N ASP A 176 -10.89 34.24 -25.76
CA ASP A 176 -10.38 35.51 -26.23
C ASP A 176 -10.41 35.54 -27.76
N PHE A 177 -11.59 35.83 -28.33
CA PHE A 177 -11.76 36.11 -29.75
C PHE A 177 -11.10 37.43 -30.20
N SER A 178 -10.42 38.14 -29.29
CA SER A 178 -9.66 39.35 -29.59
C SER A 178 -8.18 39.09 -29.86
N GLN A 179 -7.70 37.85 -29.68
CA GLN A 179 -6.36 37.45 -30.09
C GLN A 179 -6.23 37.65 -31.60
N GLN A 180 -5.55 38.72 -31.98
CA GLN A 180 -5.19 38.98 -33.37
C GLN A 180 -4.39 37.78 -33.87
N ALA A 181 -4.78 37.25 -35.03
CA ALA A 181 -4.06 36.17 -35.69
C ALA A 181 -2.56 36.50 -35.68
N ARG A 182 -1.75 35.55 -35.21
CA ARG A 182 -0.29 35.67 -35.22
C ARG A 182 0.13 36.17 -36.61
N PRO A 183 0.83 37.31 -36.71
CA PRO A 183 1.32 37.78 -38.01
C PRO A 183 2.06 36.65 -38.70
N ASP A 184 1.84 36.48 -40.01
CA ASP A 184 2.55 35.48 -40.78
C ASP A 184 4.05 35.59 -40.51
N ALA A 185 4.69 34.45 -40.26
CA ALA A 185 6.12 34.41 -40.01
C ALA A 185 6.83 34.99 -41.24
N THR A 186 7.40 36.18 -41.11
CA THR A 186 8.26 36.80 -42.12
C THR A 186 9.61 36.07 -42.11
N GLY A 187 9.60 34.80 -42.51
CA GLY A 187 10.80 34.07 -42.89
C GLY A 187 11.53 34.90 -43.93
N GLY A 188 12.77 35.26 -43.60
CA GLY A 188 13.48 36.39 -44.19
C GLY A 188 13.41 36.46 -45.70
N ASN A 189 12.83 37.55 -46.20
CA ASN A 189 13.06 38.01 -47.57
C ASN A 189 13.47 39.49 -47.52
N SER A 190 14.78 39.68 -47.41
CA SER A 190 15.59 40.74 -48.02
C SER A 190 15.03 42.17 -48.05
N ALA A 191 15.54 43.01 -47.14
CA ALA A 191 16.17 44.31 -47.45
C ALA A 191 16.56 45.14 -46.20
N GLN A 192 16.30 44.67 -44.98
CA GLN A 192 16.85 45.29 -43.77
C GLN A 192 17.23 44.21 -42.76
N ASP A 193 18.54 44.04 -42.55
CA ASP A 193 19.11 43.30 -41.43
C ASP A 193 18.58 43.90 -40.13
N VAL A 194 17.58 43.26 -39.53
CA VAL A 194 17.26 43.52 -38.12
C VAL A 194 18.28 42.74 -37.31
N LEU A 195 19.40 43.40 -37.02
CA LEU A 195 20.39 42.93 -36.06
C LEU A 195 19.70 42.86 -34.69
N THR A 196 19.34 41.65 -34.27
CA THR A 196 18.84 41.42 -32.92
C THR A 196 20.05 41.28 -32.02
N ASP A 197 20.33 42.31 -31.24
CA ASP A 197 21.13 42.20 -30.02
C ASP A 197 20.22 41.53 -28.98
N CYS A 198 20.37 40.21 -28.89
CA CYS A 198 20.33 39.37 -27.68
C CYS A 198 20.51 37.88 -28.04
#